data_AF-A0ABD2JVH7-F1
#
_entry.id   AF-A0ABD2JVH7-F1
#
_cell.length_a   1.000
_cell.length_b   1.000
_cell.length_c   1.000
_cell.angle_alpha   90.00
_cell.angle_beta   90.00
_cell.angle_gamma   90.00
#
_symmetry.space_group_name_H-M   'P 1'
#
loop_
_entity.id
_entity.type
_entity.pdbx_description
1 polymer ?
#
loop_
_entity_poly.entity_id
_entity_poly.type
_entity_poly.pdbx_seq_one_letter_code
_entity_poly.pdbx_strand_id
1 'polypeptide(L)'
;MKRRLEMAQSEQLAHAKPVFVHPFTMCVSGCTGSGKTKWVLRLLANLDALVGPAHIDGVLYCFGEVNEDVLRLQQLESVGNTPMTTTSTNGIKKNSSSNSSSGGNRWVRVCHALPDEEGVKRAASECNGRLLLVLDDLMVGMRAPFLDTLFTRGSHNWGVSVVLITQHLFIRELRIARNNAHYLVLLRNPSGALQIRSLGVQLFPGALRHFLEAYDDATTDPFGYLLVDMHPTTRPQMRLKTHIYPGELTVVYAPRDRAAINSDRPETIQQEKRQQQQQQKQAKKKGPEPSQYIQRNTSFFKQLSNCRAARARAYRQLVRGASSEQLLCLVESALNILRARVPLRSTHLKHLRAQAQHVRALGRARSGHGARRLLLRQQTGRGVPALAGLVASVVLPLLADRLMSRKDSIIQT
;
A
#
# COMPACT_ATOMS: atom_id res chain seq x y z
N MET A 1 -12.17 -8.84 10.13
CA MET A 1 -12.68 -8.73 11.51
C MET A 1 -11.51 -8.91 12.48
N LYS A 2 -11.06 -7.76 12.99
CA LYS A 2 -9.80 -7.44 13.70
C LYS A 2 -9.69 -8.15 15.06
N ARG A 3 -8.47 -8.49 15.49
CA ARG A 3 -8.14 -8.51 16.92
C ARG A 3 -7.27 -7.27 17.10
N ARG A 4 -7.85 -6.17 17.59
CA ARG A 4 -7.06 -5.08 18.17
C ARG A 4 -6.55 -5.67 19.48
N LEU A 5 -5.24 -5.82 19.61
CA LEU A 5 -4.65 -6.02 20.93
C LEU A 5 -4.50 -4.62 21.51
N GLU A 6 -5.54 -4.18 22.21
CA GLU A 6 -5.44 -3.08 23.15
C GLU A 6 -4.64 -3.63 24.33
N MET A 7 -3.37 -3.27 24.43
CA MET A 7 -2.60 -3.64 25.61
C MET A 7 -3.10 -2.80 26.78
N ALA A 8 -3.61 -3.46 27.80
CA ALA A 8 -4.06 -2.83 29.03
C ALA A 8 -2.90 -2.06 29.67
N GLN A 9 -3.20 -0.90 30.27
CA GLN A 9 -2.25 -0.03 30.97
C GLN A 9 -1.36 -0.77 32.00
N SER A 10 -1.75 -1.96 32.46
CA SER A 10 -0.99 -2.78 33.41
C SER A 10 0.33 -3.35 32.87
N GLU A 11 0.49 -3.57 31.56
CA GLU A 11 1.78 -4.03 30.99
C GLU A 11 2.77 -2.88 30.71
N GLN A 12 2.30 -1.62 30.68
CA GLN A 12 3.16 -0.44 30.52
C GLN A 12 3.92 -0.06 31.81
N LEU A 13 3.51 -0.57 32.98
CA LEU A 13 4.04 -0.13 34.27
C LEU A 13 5.37 -0.78 34.70
N ALA A 14 5.81 -1.84 34.02
CA ALA A 14 7.07 -2.52 34.34
C ALA A 14 8.17 -2.07 33.36
N HIS A 15 8.86 -0.97 33.69
CA HIS A 15 9.97 -0.37 32.92
C HIS A 15 9.68 -0.24 31.42
N ALA A 16 8.83 0.74 31.06
CA ALA A 16 8.44 1.02 29.68
C ALA A 16 9.67 1.20 28.77
N LYS A 17 9.92 0.19 27.92
CA LYS A 17 10.94 0.27 26.86
C LYS A 17 10.62 1.48 25.97
N PRO A 18 11.62 2.33 25.63
CA PRO A 18 11.37 3.49 24.77
C PRO A 18 10.81 3.06 23.41
N VAL A 19 9.98 3.92 22.82
CA VAL A 19 9.39 3.67 21.50
C VAL A 19 10.49 3.68 20.42
N PHE A 20 11.43 4.62 20.53
CA PHE A 20 12.57 4.76 19.64
C PHE A 20 13.89 4.57 20.40
N VAL A 21 14.74 3.72 19.86
CA VAL A 21 16.06 3.43 20.42
C VAL A 21 17.10 4.37 19.81
N HIS A 22 17.64 5.31 20.58
CA HIS A 22 18.74 6.18 20.16
C HIS A 22 20.08 5.42 20.12
N PRO A 23 20.95 5.66 19.11
CA PRO A 23 20.67 6.43 17.89
C PRO A 23 19.84 5.63 16.88
N PHE A 24 19.00 6.32 16.10
CA PHE A 24 18.19 5.69 15.06
C PHE A 24 18.11 6.48 13.75
N THR A 25 17.58 5.84 12.73
CA THR A 25 17.28 6.45 11.44
C THR A 25 15.80 6.27 11.12
N MET A 26 15.14 7.33 10.70
CA MET A 26 13.70 7.37 10.47
C MET A 26 13.36 8.11 9.18
N CYS A 27 12.42 7.55 8.41
CA CYS A 27 11.76 8.29 7.32
C CYS A 27 10.29 8.55 7.66
N VAL A 28 9.86 9.80 7.59
CA VAL A 28 8.47 10.22 7.77
C VAL A 28 7.90 10.58 6.40
N SER A 29 6.86 9.87 5.95
CA SER A 29 6.35 10.01 4.59
C SER A 29 4.83 10.08 4.47
N GLY A 30 4.37 10.89 3.53
CA GLY A 30 2.98 11.21 3.24
C GLY A 30 2.87 12.35 2.23
N CYS A 31 1.71 12.54 1.59
CA CYS A 31 1.52 13.62 0.62
C CYS A 31 1.61 15.01 1.29
N THR A 32 1.68 16.10 0.52
CA THR A 32 1.54 17.47 1.05
C THR A 32 0.24 17.59 1.85
N GLY A 33 0.30 18.29 2.98
CA GLY A 33 -0.85 18.45 3.90
C GLY A 33 -1.20 17.23 4.77
N SER A 34 -0.50 16.09 4.64
CA SER A 34 -0.79 14.88 5.43
C SER A 34 -0.44 14.98 6.93
N GLY A 35 0.30 16.02 7.35
CA GLY A 35 0.66 16.24 8.76
C GLY A 35 2.08 15.82 9.16
N LYS A 36 2.99 15.59 8.20
CA LYS A 36 4.37 15.13 8.48
C LYS A 36 5.12 16.03 9.47
N THR A 37 5.20 17.34 9.17
CA THR A 37 5.88 18.33 10.03
C THR A 37 5.24 18.38 11.41
N LYS A 38 3.91 18.42 11.50
CA LYS A 38 3.17 18.35 12.78
C LYS A 38 3.48 17.08 13.58
N TRP A 39 3.60 15.93 12.92
CA TRP A 39 3.99 14.68 13.57
C TRP A 39 5.41 14.80 14.15
N VAL A 40 6.36 15.37 13.40
CA VAL A 40 7.73 15.57 13.89
C VAL A 40 7.81 16.59 15.02
N LEU A 41 7.08 17.71 14.94
CA LEU A 41 6.99 18.65 16.06
C LEU A 41 6.44 18.00 17.33
N ARG A 42 5.45 17.13 17.18
CA ARG A 42 4.89 16.36 18.29
C ARG A 42 5.91 15.38 18.87
N LEU A 43 6.76 14.76 18.03
CA LEU A 43 7.92 13.99 18.46
C LEU A 43 8.90 14.85 19.27
N LEU A 44 9.27 16.04 18.76
CA LEU A 44 10.18 16.97 19.46
C LEU A 44 9.67 17.33 20.86
N ALA A 45 8.36 17.59 20.98
CA ALA A 45 7.70 17.89 22.26
C ALA A 45 7.66 16.71 23.25
N ASN A 46 7.92 15.48 22.79
CA ASN A 46 7.80 14.26 23.61
C ASN A 46 9.06 13.39 23.56
N LEU A 47 10.23 13.96 23.24
CA LEU A 47 11.47 13.19 23.08
C LEU A 47 11.82 12.37 24.33
N ASP A 48 11.70 12.96 25.52
CA ASP A 48 12.05 12.32 26.78
C ASP A 48 11.16 11.12 27.12
N ALA A 49 9.94 11.08 26.58
CA ALA A 49 9.01 9.97 26.78
C ALA A 49 9.13 8.90 25.68
N LEU A 50 9.56 9.28 24.47
CA LEU A 50 9.53 8.41 23.30
C LEU A 50 10.90 7.82 22.95
N VAL A 51 11.98 8.53 23.26
CA VAL A 51 13.34 8.19 22.84
C VAL A 51 14.15 7.77 24.07
N GLY A 52 14.88 6.67 23.94
CA GLY A 52 15.80 6.19 24.96
C GLY A 52 16.78 5.17 24.37
N PRO A 53 17.64 4.52 25.16
CA PRO A 53 17.83 4.74 26.60
C PRO A 53 18.53 6.06 26.93
N ALA A 54 19.23 6.67 25.97
CA ALA A 54 19.81 8.00 26.11
C ALA A 54 18.77 9.08 25.78
N HIS A 55 18.71 10.15 26.58
CA HIS A 55 17.96 11.36 26.26
C HIS A 55 18.62 12.09 25.09
N ILE A 56 17.87 12.96 24.41
CA ILE A 56 18.39 13.86 23.37
C ILE A 56 18.74 15.20 24.01
N ASP A 57 19.98 15.65 23.85
CA ASP A 57 20.47 16.94 24.37
C ASP A 57 20.48 18.05 23.33
N GLY A 58 20.60 17.67 22.05
CA GLY A 58 20.66 18.62 20.94
C GLY A 58 19.67 18.27 19.84
N VAL A 59 19.02 19.28 19.29
CA VAL A 59 18.20 19.15 18.08
C VAL A 59 18.73 20.09 17.01
N LEU A 60 19.16 19.53 15.88
CA LEU A 60 19.51 20.28 14.68
C LEU A 60 18.38 20.10 13.66
N TYR A 61 17.57 21.13 13.47
CA TYR A 61 16.42 21.11 12.57
C TYR A 61 16.76 21.86 11.28
N CYS A 62 17.01 21.13 10.20
CA CYS A 62 17.30 21.74 8.91
C CYS A 62 16.08 21.67 7.98
N PHE A 63 15.77 22.80 7.33
CA PHE A 63 14.57 22.95 6.51
C PHE A 63 14.86 23.58 5.14
N GLY A 64 14.07 23.21 4.13
CA GLY A 64 14.17 23.73 2.77
C GLY A 64 13.21 24.87 2.44
N GLU A 65 12.02 24.87 3.05
CA GLU A 65 11.00 25.90 2.86
C GLU A 65 10.57 26.49 4.22
N VAL A 66 10.50 27.82 4.32
CA VAL A 66 10.02 28.50 5.53
C VAL A 66 8.51 28.28 5.65
N ASN A 67 8.07 27.84 6.82
CA ASN A 67 6.66 27.74 7.19
C ASN A 67 6.43 28.19 8.65
N GLU A 68 5.18 28.30 9.08
CA GLU A 68 4.85 28.74 10.45
C GLU A 68 5.48 27.87 11.55
N ASP A 69 5.61 26.57 11.28
CA ASP A 69 6.20 25.61 12.22
C ASP A 69 7.71 25.87 12.42
N VAL A 70 8.43 26.19 11.33
CA VAL A 70 9.84 26.60 11.37
C VAL A 70 10.01 27.93 12.11
N LEU A 71 9.13 28.91 11.87
CA LEU A 71 9.17 30.20 12.59
C LEU A 71 9.00 30.02 14.11
N ARG A 72 8.12 29.10 14.53
CA ARG A 72 7.96 28.75 15.96
C ARG A 72 9.22 28.11 16.53
N LEU A 73 9.87 27.22 15.77
CA LEU A 73 11.14 26.62 16.21
C LEU A 73 12.26 27.67 16.33
N GLN A 74 12.32 28.65 15.42
CA GLN A 74 13.29 29.76 15.50
C GLN A 74 13.04 30.66 16.71
N GLN A 75 11.78 30.89 17.09
CA GLN A 75 11.45 31.60 18.33
C GLN A 75 11.89 30.83 19.58
N LEU A 76 11.86 29.49 19.55
CA LEU A 76 12.37 28.67 20.66
C LEU A 76 13.90 28.68 20.74
N GLU A 77 14.59 28.76 19.60
CA GLU A 77 16.04 28.95 19.53
C GLU A 77 16.47 30.29 20.17
N SER A 78 15.73 31.37 19.92
CA SER A 78 16.07 32.71 20.41
C SER A 78 15.77 32.96 21.89
N VAL A 79 14.83 32.22 22.48
CA VAL A 79 14.44 32.39 23.90
C VAL A 79 15.40 31.69 24.86
N GLY A 80 16.21 30.72 24.39
CA GLY A 80 17.24 30.08 25.19
C GLY A 80 16.69 29.16 26.29
N ASN A 81 16.96 27.86 26.15
CA ASN A 81 17.26 27.00 27.30
C ASN A 81 16.19 26.94 28.42
N THR A 82 14.92 26.69 28.07
CA THR A 82 13.87 26.29 29.04
C THR A 82 13.16 25.01 28.58
N PRO A 83 12.82 24.11 29.52
CA PRO A 83 12.29 22.80 29.19
C PRO A 83 10.93 22.93 28.51
N MET A 84 10.67 22.07 27.53
CA MET A 84 9.36 21.91 26.90
C MET A 84 8.34 21.38 27.92
N THR A 85 7.79 22.27 28.75
CA THR A 85 6.58 21.99 29.52
C THR A 85 5.36 22.53 28.78
N THR A 86 4.42 21.62 28.58
CA THR A 86 3.12 21.75 27.91
C THR A 86 2.36 23.03 28.26
N THR A 87 1.97 23.80 27.25
CA THR A 87 0.87 24.75 27.36
C THR A 87 -0.43 23.96 27.52
N SER A 88 -0.89 23.79 28.76
CA SER A 88 -2.25 23.33 29.04
C SER A 88 -3.16 24.54 29.12
N THR A 89 -4.18 24.57 28.26
CA THR A 89 -5.34 25.43 28.39
C THR A 89 -6.10 25.10 29.69
N ASN A 90 -6.69 26.17 30.26
CA ASN A 90 -7.65 26.23 31.36
C ASN A 90 -7.13 26.01 32.78
N GLY A 91 -7.36 27.04 33.61
CA GLY A 91 -6.93 27.12 34.98
C GLY A 91 -7.65 26.14 35.90
N ILE A 92 -6.90 25.67 36.90
CA ILE A 92 -7.26 25.55 38.32
C ILE A 92 -5.91 25.37 39.04
N LYS A 93 -5.62 26.27 40.00
CA LYS A 93 -4.46 26.12 40.89
C LYS A 93 -4.62 24.84 41.72
N LYS A 94 -3.62 23.96 41.71
CA LYS A 94 -3.33 23.05 42.83
C LYS A 94 -1.84 23.02 43.12
N ASN A 95 -1.49 23.49 44.31
CA ASN A 95 -0.21 23.28 44.97
C ASN A 95 -0.05 21.79 45.28
N SER A 96 1.16 21.23 45.07
CA SER A 96 2.06 20.67 46.11
C SER A 96 2.94 19.52 45.61
N SER A 97 4.22 19.62 46.00
CA SER A 97 5.21 18.57 46.30
C SER A 97 5.72 17.64 45.19
N SER A 98 6.94 17.99 44.72
CA SER A 98 8.12 17.13 44.55
C SER A 98 7.97 15.75 43.89
N ASN A 99 8.46 15.65 42.66
CA ASN A 99 9.50 14.67 42.33
C ASN A 99 10.32 15.14 41.12
N SER A 100 11.63 15.08 41.27
CA SER A 100 12.68 15.51 40.35
C SER A 100 12.62 14.77 39.00
N SER A 101 12.30 15.49 37.92
CA SER A 101 12.55 15.04 36.55
C SER A 101 13.77 15.77 35.99
N SER A 102 14.82 15.00 35.73
CA SER A 102 16.08 15.34 35.08
C SER A 102 15.90 15.84 33.65
N GLY A 103 15.31 17.03 33.48
CA GLY A 103 15.29 17.75 32.21
C GLY A 103 16.60 18.49 32.01
N GLY A 104 17.61 17.83 31.43
CA GLY A 104 18.80 18.50 30.92
C GLY A 104 18.40 19.59 29.92
N ASN A 105 19.12 20.72 29.93
CA ASN A 105 18.78 21.87 29.11
C ASN A 105 19.04 21.56 27.62
N ARG A 106 18.01 21.07 26.90
CA ARG A 106 18.08 20.70 25.48
C ARG A 106 18.18 21.95 24.62
N TRP A 107 19.20 22.03 23.78
CA TRP A 107 19.29 23.10 22.79
C TRP A 107 18.62 22.70 21.47
N VAL A 108 18.06 23.69 20.78
CA VAL A 108 17.46 23.55 19.45
C VAL A 108 18.10 24.59 18.54
N ARG A 109 18.65 24.16 17.41
CA ARG A 109 19.17 25.03 16.34
C ARG A 109 18.43 24.80 15.05
N VAL A 110 18.06 25.88 14.37
CA VAL A 110 17.30 25.81 13.13
C VAL A 110 18.14 26.31 11.96
N CYS A 111 18.37 25.44 10.97
CA CYS A 111 19.21 25.68 9.80
C CYS A 111 18.37 25.79 8.53
N HIS A 112 18.55 26.88 7.77
CA HIS A 112 18.11 26.90 6.39
C HIS A 112 19.15 26.16 5.54
N ALA A 113 18.73 25.14 4.79
CA ALA A 113 19.56 24.23 3.98
C ALA A 113 20.22 23.05 4.72
N LEU A 114 20.79 22.14 3.92
CA LEU A 114 21.44 20.91 4.39
C LEU A 114 22.78 21.20 5.08
N PRO A 115 23.06 20.56 6.23
CA PRO A 115 24.38 20.60 6.83
C PRO A 115 25.33 19.70 6.03
N ASP A 116 26.62 19.98 6.13
CA ASP A 116 27.67 19.05 5.72
C ASP A 116 27.97 18.02 6.83
N GLU A 117 28.77 16.99 6.51
CA GLU A 117 29.11 15.95 7.49
C GLU A 117 29.85 16.53 8.70
N GLU A 118 30.72 17.52 8.50
CA GLU A 118 31.47 18.15 9.58
C GLU A 118 30.59 19.01 10.49
N GLY A 119 29.58 19.71 9.95
CA GLY A 119 28.55 20.39 10.72
C GLY A 119 27.77 19.44 11.62
N VAL A 120 27.36 18.27 11.09
CA VAL A 120 26.67 17.25 11.89
C VAL A 120 27.58 16.69 12.98
N LYS A 121 28.84 16.38 12.67
CA LYS A 121 29.81 15.87 13.68
C LYS A 121 30.07 16.87 14.79
N ARG A 122 30.24 18.16 14.46
CA ARG A 122 30.41 19.23 15.47
C ARG A 122 29.21 19.29 16.40
N ALA A 123 28.00 19.36 15.83
CA ALA A 123 26.76 19.37 16.60
C ALA A 123 26.60 18.11 17.48
N ALA A 124 27.00 16.94 16.97
CA ALA A 124 26.96 15.70 17.72
C ALA A 124 27.95 15.71 18.90
N SER A 125 29.17 16.19 18.70
CA SER A 125 30.18 16.32 19.75
C SER A 125 29.72 17.27 20.88
N GLU A 126 29.05 18.37 20.54
CA GLU A 126 28.52 19.33 21.53
C GLU A 126 27.47 18.71 22.48
N CYS A 127 26.80 17.63 22.06
CA CYS A 127 25.83 16.90 22.86
C CYS A 127 26.28 15.47 23.18
N ASN A 128 27.59 15.18 23.11
CA ASN A 128 28.17 13.88 23.40
C ASN A 128 27.47 12.71 22.67
N GLY A 129 27.14 12.92 21.40
CA GLY A 129 26.41 11.95 20.57
C GLY A 129 24.98 11.70 21.06
N ARG A 130 24.30 12.72 21.60
CA ARG A 130 22.86 12.71 21.93
C ARG A 130 22.12 13.71 21.06
N LEU A 131 22.38 13.65 19.75
CA LEU A 131 21.81 14.57 18.75
C LEU A 131 20.59 13.96 18.07
N LEU A 132 19.59 14.79 17.81
CA LEU A 132 18.55 14.54 16.81
C LEU A 132 18.71 15.51 15.64
N LEU A 133 18.98 14.96 14.45
CA LEU A 133 19.01 15.67 13.18
C LEU A 133 17.66 15.51 12.48
N VAL A 134 16.97 16.61 12.19
CA VAL A 134 15.75 16.63 11.37
C VAL A 134 16.06 17.25 10.02
N LEU A 135 15.64 16.58 8.95
CA LEU A 135 15.77 17.04 7.56
C LEU A 135 14.35 17.22 6.98
N ASP A 136 13.85 18.46 6.96
CA ASP A 136 12.49 18.81 6.54
C ASP A 136 12.46 19.46 5.15
N ASP A 137 11.74 18.85 4.22
CA ASP A 137 11.55 19.33 2.84
C ASP A 137 12.83 19.69 2.05
N LEU A 138 13.95 19.09 2.45
CA LEU A 138 15.26 19.30 1.81
C LEU A 138 15.50 18.35 0.63
N MET A 139 14.44 17.72 0.09
CA MET A 139 14.56 16.75 -1.00
C MET A 139 15.19 17.37 -2.26
N VAL A 140 14.84 18.62 -2.58
CA VAL A 140 15.46 19.37 -3.67
C VAL A 140 16.84 19.84 -3.21
N GLY A 141 17.90 19.33 -3.83
CA GLY A 141 19.29 19.60 -3.43
C GLY A 141 19.89 18.56 -2.48
N MET A 142 19.13 17.54 -2.06
CA MET A 142 19.64 16.43 -1.26
C MET A 142 20.68 15.62 -2.02
N ARG A 143 21.88 15.52 -1.45
CA ARG A 143 22.95 14.69 -2.02
C ARG A 143 22.85 13.27 -1.48
N ALA A 144 22.67 12.29 -2.37
CA ALA A 144 22.60 10.88 -1.98
C ALA A 144 23.79 10.42 -1.10
N PRO A 145 25.07 10.77 -1.39
CA PRO A 145 26.19 10.36 -0.55
C PRO A 145 26.09 10.82 0.91
N PHE A 146 25.51 12.00 1.15
CA PHE A 146 25.33 12.52 2.50
C PHE A 146 24.30 11.69 3.28
N LEU A 147 23.14 11.41 2.67
CA LEU A 147 22.14 10.52 3.28
C LEU A 147 22.66 9.09 3.45
N ASP A 148 23.42 8.59 2.48
CA ASP A 148 24.01 7.25 2.53
C ASP A 148 24.95 7.15 3.73
N THR A 149 25.83 8.14 3.94
CA THR A 149 26.67 8.20 5.15
C THR A 149 25.82 8.18 6.41
N LEU A 150 24.84 9.09 6.54
CA LEU A 150 24.00 9.21 7.74
C LEU A 150 23.25 7.92 8.07
N PHE A 151 22.64 7.28 7.08
CA PHE A 151 21.77 6.12 7.27
C PHE A 151 22.51 4.78 7.34
N THR A 152 23.80 4.72 7.00
CA THR A 152 24.59 3.48 7.08
C THR A 152 25.54 3.44 8.26
N ARG A 153 26.28 4.54 8.50
CA ARG A 153 27.36 4.58 9.52
C ARG A 153 27.30 5.81 10.42
N GLY A 154 26.91 6.97 9.89
CA GLY A 154 26.94 8.25 10.60
C GLY A 154 26.05 8.24 11.84
N SER A 155 24.82 7.73 11.74
CA SER A 155 23.89 7.67 12.88
C SER A 155 24.49 6.95 14.09
N HIS A 156 25.04 5.75 13.91
CA HIS A 156 25.64 4.99 15.00
C HIS A 156 27.00 5.54 15.43
N ASN A 157 27.88 5.88 14.49
CA ASN A 157 29.25 6.28 14.79
C ASN A 157 29.33 7.65 15.46
N TRP A 158 28.34 8.53 15.22
CA TRP A 158 28.32 9.89 15.76
C TRP A 158 27.30 10.07 16.89
N GLY A 159 26.49 9.05 17.21
CA GLY A 159 25.40 9.20 18.18
C GLY A 159 24.31 10.16 17.69
N VAL A 160 23.91 10.03 16.43
CA VAL A 160 22.94 10.93 15.81
C VAL A 160 21.70 10.15 15.44
N SER A 161 20.56 10.52 16.01
CA SER A 161 19.27 10.11 15.48
C SER A 161 18.89 10.98 14.30
N VAL A 162 18.39 10.39 13.22
CA VAL A 162 18.07 11.10 11.97
C VAL A 162 16.60 10.92 11.64
N VAL A 163 15.90 12.03 11.43
CA VAL A 163 14.51 12.05 10.94
C VAL A 163 14.50 12.75 9.58
N LEU A 164 14.25 11.98 8.52
CA LEU A 164 14.08 12.48 7.17
C LEU A 164 12.60 12.59 6.84
N ILE A 165 12.13 13.80 6.56
CA ILE A 165 10.76 14.06 6.09
C ILE A 165 10.76 14.03 4.56
N THR A 166 9.88 13.23 3.96
CA THR A 166 9.84 13.05 2.50
C THR A 166 8.43 12.78 1.97
N GLN A 167 8.10 13.36 0.81
CA GLN A 167 6.82 13.08 0.14
C GLN A 167 6.83 11.75 -0.64
N HIS A 168 8.02 11.28 -1.03
CA HIS A 168 8.19 10.13 -1.93
C HIS A 168 9.29 9.19 -1.42
N LEU A 169 8.93 8.01 -0.92
CA LEU A 169 9.92 7.05 -0.40
C LEU A 169 10.72 6.32 -1.51
N PHE A 170 10.26 6.36 -2.76
CA PHE A 170 10.81 5.54 -3.87
C PHE A 170 11.67 6.30 -4.88
N ILE A 171 12.04 7.54 -4.58
CA ILE A 171 13.09 8.25 -5.30
C ILE A 171 14.42 7.53 -5.16
N ARG A 172 15.27 7.63 -6.19
CA ARG A 172 16.51 6.87 -6.30
C ARG A 172 17.49 7.21 -5.18
N GLU A 173 17.55 8.48 -4.84
CA GLU A 173 18.43 9.10 -3.85
C GLU A 173 18.14 8.58 -2.44
N LEU A 174 16.92 8.10 -2.17
CA LEU A 174 16.50 7.63 -0.86
C LEU A 174 16.57 6.10 -0.72
N ARG A 175 17.05 5.36 -1.73
CA ARG A 175 17.04 3.90 -1.70
C ARG A 175 17.81 3.34 -0.49
N ILE A 176 19.01 3.83 -0.25
CA ILE A 176 19.88 3.36 0.85
C ILE A 176 19.30 3.81 2.18
N ALA A 177 18.91 5.09 2.29
CA ALA A 177 18.25 5.62 3.48
C ALA A 177 17.00 4.81 3.87
N ARG A 178 16.09 4.56 2.93
CA ARG A 178 14.88 3.76 3.16
C ARG A 178 15.20 2.34 3.61
N ASN A 179 16.20 1.69 2.99
CA ASN A 179 16.53 0.30 3.29
C ASN A 179 17.22 0.13 4.65
N ASN A 180 17.91 1.16 5.15
CA ASN A 180 18.61 1.15 6.44
C ASN A 180 17.86 1.93 7.54
N ALA A 181 16.65 2.42 7.26
CA ALA A 181 15.82 3.09 8.25
C ALA A 181 15.36 2.10 9.33
N HIS A 182 15.61 2.42 10.60
CA HIS A 182 15.06 1.69 11.73
C HIS A 182 13.55 1.87 11.86
N TYR A 183 13.05 3.04 11.48
CA TYR A 183 11.63 3.38 11.61
C TYR A 183 11.11 4.04 10.32
N LEU A 184 9.89 3.68 9.92
CA LEU A 184 9.15 4.40 8.88
C LEU A 184 7.83 4.86 9.48
N VAL A 185 7.52 6.15 9.33
CA VAL A 185 6.22 6.70 9.72
C VAL A 185 5.46 7.01 8.44
N LEU A 186 4.38 6.28 8.21
CA LEU A 186 3.58 6.37 6.99
C LEU A 186 2.28 7.08 7.30
N LEU A 187 2.16 8.32 6.85
CA LEU A 187 0.94 9.11 6.88
C LEU A 187 0.12 8.86 5.61
N ARG A 188 -1.10 9.39 5.57
CA ARG A 188 -2.01 9.24 4.44
C ARG A 188 -1.38 9.76 3.14
N ASN A 189 -1.42 8.93 2.09
CA ASN A 189 -0.93 9.29 0.76
C ASN A 189 -1.80 8.63 -0.34
N PRO A 190 -2.96 9.21 -0.69
CA PRO A 190 -3.89 8.61 -1.64
C PRO A 190 -3.27 8.38 -3.03
N SER A 191 -2.46 9.33 -3.51
CA SER A 191 -1.74 9.22 -4.79
C SER A 191 -0.57 8.22 -4.74
N GLY A 192 -0.14 7.83 -3.54
CA GLY A 192 0.98 6.94 -3.27
C GLY A 192 0.61 5.48 -3.04
N ALA A 193 -0.61 5.02 -3.36
CA ALA A 193 -1.05 3.66 -3.06
C ALA A 193 -0.09 2.56 -3.57
N LEU A 194 0.51 2.74 -4.75
CA LEU A 194 1.51 1.81 -5.28
C LEU A 194 2.81 1.82 -4.46
N GLN A 195 3.23 2.97 -3.92
CA GLN A 195 4.40 3.09 -3.05
C GLN A 195 4.16 2.31 -1.75
N ILE A 196 3.01 2.52 -1.10
CA ILE A 196 2.62 1.78 0.12
C ILE A 196 2.58 0.28 -0.15
N ARG A 197 1.95 -0.15 -1.25
CA ARG A 197 1.89 -1.57 -1.62
C ARG A 197 3.29 -2.16 -1.87
N SER A 198 4.16 -1.44 -2.57
CA SER A 198 5.52 -1.89 -2.87
C SER A 198 6.36 -2.01 -1.60
N LEU A 199 6.21 -1.07 -0.67
CA LEU A 199 6.84 -1.12 0.65
C LEU A 199 6.36 -2.34 1.45
N GLY A 200 5.04 -2.58 1.48
CA GLY A 200 4.47 -3.75 2.14
C GLY A 200 4.98 -5.08 1.60
N VAL A 201 5.19 -5.19 0.28
CA VAL A 201 5.78 -6.39 -0.33
C VAL A 201 7.23 -6.59 0.13
N GLN A 202 8.00 -5.50 0.24
CA GLN A 202 9.41 -5.56 0.64
C GLN A 202 9.59 -5.88 2.12
N LEU A 203 8.80 -5.25 3.00
CA LEU A 203 8.95 -5.37 4.45
C LEU A 203 8.19 -6.57 5.05
N PHE A 204 7.09 -7.00 4.42
CA PHE A 204 6.21 -8.06 4.92
C PHE A 204 5.94 -9.12 3.83
N PRO A 205 6.98 -9.83 3.33
CA PRO A 205 6.82 -10.87 2.31
C PRO A 205 5.85 -11.95 2.80
N GLY A 206 4.85 -12.28 1.97
CA GLY A 206 3.79 -13.24 2.33
C GLY A 206 2.70 -12.68 3.25
N ALA A 207 2.85 -11.47 3.80
CA ALA A 207 1.92 -10.83 4.72
C ALA A 207 1.43 -9.43 4.25
N LEU A 208 1.53 -9.13 2.95
CA LEU A 208 1.10 -7.83 2.38
C LEU A 208 -0.31 -7.39 2.82
N ARG A 209 -1.26 -8.32 2.88
CA ARG A 209 -2.64 -8.00 3.29
C ARG A 209 -2.70 -7.45 4.72
N HIS A 210 -1.92 -8.02 5.63
CA HIS A 210 -1.83 -7.56 7.02
C HIS A 210 -1.30 -6.13 7.09
N PHE A 211 -0.23 -5.85 6.34
CA PHE A 211 0.35 -4.51 6.24
C PHE A 211 -0.63 -3.47 5.69
N LEU A 212 -1.33 -3.79 4.59
CA LEU A 212 -2.29 -2.87 3.99
C LEU A 212 -3.50 -2.61 4.90
N GLU A 213 -4.05 -3.65 5.54
CA GLU A 213 -5.14 -3.49 6.52
C GLU A 213 -4.71 -2.62 7.72
N ALA A 214 -3.46 -2.73 8.18
CA ALA A 214 -2.91 -1.89 9.24
C ALA A 214 -2.74 -0.43 8.80
N TYR A 215 -2.22 -0.20 7.59
CA TYR A 215 -2.07 1.15 7.04
C TYR A 215 -3.41 1.85 6.85
N ASP A 216 -4.38 1.16 6.24
CA ASP A 216 -5.71 1.73 6.00
C ASP A 216 -6.41 2.07 7.32
N ASP A 217 -6.30 1.22 8.35
CA ASP A 217 -6.85 1.51 9.69
C ASP A 217 -6.14 2.70 10.34
N ALA A 218 -4.81 2.68 10.41
CA ALA A 218 -4.02 3.70 11.08
C ALA A 218 -4.10 5.10 10.43
N THR A 219 -4.52 5.16 9.16
CA THR A 219 -4.66 6.40 8.38
C THR A 219 -6.11 6.75 8.04
N THR A 220 -7.07 6.09 8.72
CA THR A 220 -8.50 6.39 8.56
C THR A 220 -8.81 7.83 8.97
N ASP A 221 -8.33 8.24 10.14
CA ASP A 221 -8.54 9.59 10.68
C ASP A 221 -7.56 10.60 10.07
N PRO A 222 -7.94 11.90 9.98
CA PRO A 222 -7.03 12.96 9.59
C PRO A 222 -5.75 12.96 10.45
N PHE A 223 -4.60 13.11 9.81
CA PHE A 223 -3.27 13.06 10.45
C PHE A 223 -2.91 11.72 11.12
N GLY A 224 -3.69 10.67 10.87
CA GLY A 224 -3.35 9.30 11.26
C GLY A 224 -2.06 8.81 10.57
N TYR A 225 -1.34 7.95 11.27
CA TYR A 225 -0.05 7.42 10.83
C TYR A 225 0.13 5.97 11.24
N LEU A 226 0.81 5.19 10.40
CA LEU A 226 1.34 3.87 10.74
C LEU A 226 2.85 3.98 11.00
N LEU A 227 3.28 3.66 12.23
CA LEU A 227 4.69 3.41 12.53
C LEU A 227 5.04 1.97 12.13
N VAL A 228 6.04 1.83 11.27
CA VAL A 228 6.70 0.58 10.91
C VAL A 228 8.06 0.54 11.61
N ASP A 229 8.14 -0.28 12.65
CA ASP A 229 9.30 -0.49 13.50
C ASP A 229 10.13 -1.66 12.95
N MET A 230 11.24 -1.32 12.32
CA MET A 230 12.19 -2.24 11.68
C MET A 230 13.47 -2.41 12.51
N HIS A 231 13.51 -1.90 13.75
CA HIS A 231 14.65 -2.06 14.63
C HIS A 231 14.93 -3.57 14.86
N PRO A 232 16.20 -4.03 14.81
CA PRO A 232 16.53 -5.46 14.83
C PRO A 232 16.05 -6.18 16.10
N THR A 233 15.94 -5.47 17.22
CA THR A 233 15.45 -6.03 18.49
C THR A 233 13.92 -6.09 18.60
N THR A 234 13.19 -5.55 17.63
CA THR A 234 11.72 -5.48 17.68
C THR A 234 11.10 -6.81 17.25
N ARG A 235 10.29 -7.38 18.14
CA ARG A 235 9.55 -8.62 17.87
C ARG A 235 8.63 -8.45 16.65
N PRO A 236 8.54 -9.44 15.73
CA PRO A 236 7.74 -9.32 14.50
C PRO A 236 6.28 -8.87 14.70
N GLN A 237 5.64 -9.29 15.79
CA GLN A 237 4.26 -8.96 16.12
C GLN A 237 4.07 -7.49 16.53
N MET A 238 5.15 -6.85 16.96
CA MET A 238 5.17 -5.48 17.46
C MET A 238 5.57 -4.47 16.38
N ARG A 239 5.86 -4.89 15.15
CA ARG A 239 6.46 -4.01 14.13
C ARG A 239 5.52 -2.95 13.56
N LEU A 240 4.21 -3.10 13.71
CA LEU A 240 3.23 -2.18 13.17
C LEU A 240 2.45 -1.55 14.31
N LYS A 241 2.61 -0.23 14.51
CA LYS A 241 2.04 0.50 15.64
C LYS A 241 1.37 1.80 15.18
N THR A 242 0.43 2.31 15.95
CA THR A 242 -0.03 3.70 15.88
C THR A 242 -0.36 4.18 17.30
N HIS A 243 -0.68 5.47 17.45
CA HIS A 243 -1.02 6.07 18.74
C HIS A 243 0.10 5.94 19.80
N ILE A 244 1.33 6.24 19.41
CA ILE A 244 2.53 5.99 20.25
C ILE A 244 2.81 7.10 21.27
N TYR A 245 2.11 8.22 21.24
CA TYR A 245 2.44 9.37 22.08
C TYR A 245 1.89 9.22 23.50
N PRO A 246 2.49 9.90 24.49
CA PRO A 246 1.97 9.95 25.85
C PRO A 246 0.50 10.36 25.89
N GLY A 247 -0.29 9.65 26.71
CA GLY A 247 -1.74 9.86 26.83
C GLY A 247 -2.57 9.17 25.74
N GLU A 248 -1.96 8.59 24.72
CA GLU A 248 -2.66 7.76 23.73
C GLU A 248 -2.60 6.26 24.10
N LEU A 249 -3.63 5.51 23.73
CA LEU A 249 -3.61 4.05 23.82
C LEU A 249 -2.91 3.49 22.57
N THR A 250 -1.64 3.09 22.71
CA THR A 250 -0.88 2.52 21.60
C THR A 250 -1.55 1.28 21.04
N VAL A 251 -1.83 1.31 19.74
CA VAL A 251 -2.44 0.19 19.02
C VAL A 251 -1.35 -0.57 18.26
N VAL A 252 -1.29 -1.89 18.45
CA VAL A 252 -0.35 -2.78 17.76
C VAL A 252 -1.09 -3.69 16.79
N TYR A 253 -0.64 -3.73 15.54
CA TYR A 253 -1.19 -4.60 14.50
C TYR A 253 -0.41 -5.92 14.44
N ALA A 254 -0.81 -6.87 15.27
CA ALA A 254 -0.22 -8.21 15.29
C ALA A 254 -0.75 -9.08 14.13
N PRO A 255 0.10 -9.89 13.47
CA PRO A 255 -0.34 -10.88 12.49
C PRO A 255 -1.32 -11.87 13.12
N ARG A 256 -2.38 -12.25 12.38
CA ARG A 256 -3.27 -13.33 12.87
C ARG A 256 -2.56 -14.67 12.74
N ASP A 257 -2.37 -15.35 13.87
CA ASP A 257 -1.95 -16.74 13.86
C ASP A 257 -3.01 -17.62 13.19
N ARG A 258 -2.63 -18.34 12.14
CA ARG A 258 -3.54 -19.29 11.49
C ARG A 258 -3.91 -20.47 12.40
N ALA A 259 -3.06 -20.81 13.37
CA ALA A 259 -3.28 -21.90 14.32
C ALA A 259 -4.37 -21.56 15.36
N ALA A 260 -4.34 -20.36 15.93
CA ALA A 260 -5.33 -19.92 16.94
C ALA A 260 -6.75 -19.70 16.37
N ILE A 261 -6.89 -19.51 15.04
CA ILE A 261 -8.20 -19.36 14.37
C ILE A 261 -9.01 -20.67 14.43
N ASN A 262 -8.36 -21.82 14.60
CA ASN A 262 -9.02 -23.13 14.60
C ASN A 262 -9.43 -23.59 16.00
N SER A 263 -8.86 -23.05 17.08
CA SER A 263 -9.16 -23.46 18.45
C SER A 263 -10.30 -22.67 19.12
N ASP A 264 -10.65 -21.49 18.60
CA ASP A 264 -11.47 -20.50 19.32
C ASP A 264 -12.81 -20.20 18.62
N ARG A 265 -13.39 -21.17 17.88
CA ARG A 265 -14.68 -21.00 17.22
C ARG A 265 -15.66 -22.11 17.59
N PRO A 266 -16.91 -21.78 17.95
CA PRO A 266 -17.96 -22.78 18.12
C PRO A 266 -18.06 -23.66 16.87
N GLU A 267 -18.15 -24.98 17.04
CA GLU A 267 -18.12 -25.97 15.95
C GLU A 267 -19.15 -25.67 14.84
N THR A 268 -20.27 -25.03 15.20
CA THR A 268 -21.33 -24.54 14.31
C THR A 268 -20.79 -23.60 13.21
N ILE A 269 -19.94 -22.63 13.56
CA ILE A 269 -19.36 -21.67 12.59
C ILE A 269 -18.27 -22.33 11.74
N GLN A 270 -17.61 -23.37 12.26
CA GLN A 270 -16.64 -24.16 11.49
C GLN A 270 -17.32 -25.05 10.46
N GLN A 271 -18.47 -25.66 10.79
CA GLN A 271 -19.27 -26.42 9.84
C GLN A 271 -19.86 -25.50 8.76
N GLU A 272 -20.41 -24.34 9.13
CA GLU A 272 -20.89 -23.34 8.16
C GLU A 272 -19.78 -22.81 7.24
N LYS A 273 -18.57 -22.56 7.77
CA LYS A 273 -17.45 -22.13 6.92
C LYS A 273 -16.85 -23.25 6.08
N ARG A 274 -16.90 -24.51 6.54
CA ARG A 274 -16.53 -25.67 5.72
C ARG A 274 -17.54 -25.87 4.59
N GLN A 275 -18.83 -25.72 4.87
CA GLN A 275 -19.88 -25.74 3.86
C GLN A 275 -19.77 -24.54 2.91
N GLN A 276 -19.55 -23.31 3.40
CA GLN A 276 -19.35 -22.12 2.56
C GLN A 276 -18.03 -22.18 1.77
N GLN A 277 -16.95 -22.76 2.30
CA GLN A 277 -15.70 -22.95 1.55
C GLN A 277 -15.81 -24.09 0.54
N GLN A 278 -16.56 -25.15 0.82
CA GLN A 278 -16.89 -26.18 -0.16
C GLN A 278 -17.79 -25.60 -1.26
N GLN A 279 -18.81 -24.81 -0.91
CA GLN A 279 -19.65 -24.06 -1.86
C GLN A 279 -18.85 -23.02 -2.66
N GLN A 280 -17.90 -22.30 -2.06
CA GLN A 280 -17.03 -21.33 -2.75
C GLN A 280 -15.96 -22.00 -3.62
N LYS A 281 -15.42 -23.17 -3.23
CA LYS A 281 -14.55 -23.99 -4.08
C LYS A 281 -15.31 -24.58 -5.28
N GLN A 282 -16.58 -24.94 -5.09
CA GLN A 282 -17.49 -25.31 -6.18
C GLN A 282 -17.83 -24.09 -7.07
N ALA A 283 -18.00 -22.89 -6.49
CA ALA A 283 -18.24 -21.66 -7.24
C ALA A 283 -17.02 -21.18 -8.04
N LYS A 284 -15.79 -21.35 -7.55
CA LYS A 284 -14.55 -21.05 -8.31
C LYS A 284 -14.31 -21.95 -9.52
N LYS A 285 -14.99 -23.11 -9.60
CA LYS A 285 -15.04 -23.94 -10.82
C LYS A 285 -16.02 -23.39 -11.87
N LYS A 286 -16.94 -22.49 -11.50
CA LYS A 286 -17.81 -21.79 -12.45
C LYS A 286 -17.13 -20.46 -12.84
N GLY A 287 -16.63 -20.39 -14.07
CA GLY A 287 -16.11 -19.15 -14.65
C GLY A 287 -17.15 -18.02 -14.64
N PRO A 288 -16.73 -16.74 -14.80
CA PRO A 288 -17.62 -15.59 -14.83
C PRO A 288 -18.75 -15.78 -15.84
N GLU A 289 -19.96 -15.39 -15.44
CA GLU A 289 -21.14 -15.53 -16.28
C GLU A 289 -21.03 -14.61 -17.51
N PRO A 290 -21.28 -15.13 -18.72
CA PRO A 290 -21.41 -14.29 -19.90
C PRO A 290 -22.52 -13.26 -19.67
N SER A 291 -22.30 -12.01 -20.08
CA SER A 291 -23.32 -10.96 -19.95
C SER A 291 -24.64 -11.38 -20.61
N GLN A 292 -25.76 -10.79 -20.15
CA GLN A 292 -27.08 -11.07 -20.74
C GLN A 292 -27.12 -10.78 -22.25
N TYR A 293 -26.30 -9.84 -22.73
CA TYR A 293 -26.14 -9.53 -24.15
C TYR A 293 -25.48 -10.69 -24.93
N ILE A 294 -24.42 -11.31 -24.40
CA ILE A 294 -23.79 -12.49 -25.02
C ILE A 294 -24.80 -13.66 -25.07
N GLN A 295 -25.59 -13.85 -24.00
CA GLN A 295 -26.61 -14.91 -23.93
C GLN A 295 -27.70 -14.74 -24.99
N ARG A 296 -28.23 -13.51 -25.15
CA ARG A 296 -29.26 -13.18 -26.16
C ARG A 296 -28.78 -13.39 -27.60
N ASN A 297 -27.48 -13.26 -27.85
CA ASN A 297 -26.88 -13.36 -29.18
C ASN A 297 -26.28 -14.75 -29.49
N THR A 298 -26.70 -15.81 -28.80
CA THR A 298 -26.13 -17.18 -28.98
C THR A 298 -26.21 -17.70 -30.43
N SER A 299 -27.28 -17.38 -31.18
CA SER A 299 -27.43 -17.78 -32.58
C SER A 299 -26.33 -17.18 -33.48
N PHE A 300 -25.95 -15.93 -33.23
CA PHE A 300 -24.86 -15.24 -33.92
C PHE A 300 -23.51 -15.91 -33.64
N PHE A 301 -23.23 -16.29 -32.39
CA PHE A 301 -22.02 -17.04 -32.04
C PHE A 301 -21.97 -18.42 -32.70
N LYS A 302 -23.09 -19.14 -32.80
CA LYS A 302 -23.18 -20.42 -33.54
C LYS A 302 -22.88 -20.25 -35.03
N GLN A 303 -23.43 -19.21 -35.66
CA GLN A 303 -23.18 -18.91 -37.07
C GLN A 303 -21.69 -18.60 -37.32
N LEU A 304 -21.07 -17.84 -36.42
CA LEU A 304 -19.64 -17.52 -36.51
C LEU A 304 -18.74 -18.73 -36.29
N SER A 305 -19.01 -19.60 -35.31
CA SER A 305 -18.19 -20.80 -35.07
C SER A 305 -18.24 -21.78 -36.24
N ASN A 306 -19.35 -21.78 -36.99
CA ASN A 306 -19.54 -22.66 -38.15
C ASN A 306 -18.89 -22.12 -39.44
N CYS A 307 -18.35 -20.89 -39.42
CA CYS A 307 -17.59 -20.31 -40.51
C CYS A 307 -16.17 -20.90 -40.55
N ARG A 308 -16.02 -22.05 -41.21
CA ARG A 308 -14.70 -22.65 -41.49
C ARG A 308 -13.88 -21.78 -42.45
N ALA A 309 -12.55 -21.93 -42.42
CA ALA A 309 -11.59 -21.15 -43.22
C ALA A 309 -11.89 -21.15 -44.75
N ALA A 310 -12.54 -22.19 -45.28
CA ALA A 310 -12.98 -22.27 -46.68
C ALA A 310 -14.19 -21.38 -47.04
N ARG A 311 -14.86 -20.76 -46.07
CA ARG A 311 -16.09 -19.95 -46.25
C ARG A 311 -15.86 -18.45 -45.98
N ALA A 312 -14.76 -17.90 -46.50
CA ALA A 312 -14.40 -16.49 -46.32
C ALA A 312 -15.48 -15.49 -46.79
N ARG A 313 -16.35 -15.87 -47.73
CA ARG A 313 -17.50 -15.05 -48.18
C ARG A 313 -18.62 -15.00 -47.14
N ALA A 314 -19.01 -16.15 -46.59
CA ALA A 314 -20.08 -16.24 -45.58
C ALA A 314 -19.69 -15.52 -44.28
N TYR A 315 -18.44 -15.68 -43.84
CA TYR A 315 -17.91 -14.93 -42.69
C TYR A 315 -18.00 -13.40 -42.89
N ARG A 316 -17.56 -12.91 -44.06
CA ARG A 316 -17.59 -11.47 -44.37
C ARG A 316 -19.02 -10.93 -44.45
N GLN A 317 -19.97 -11.71 -44.98
CA GLN A 317 -21.38 -11.33 -45.00
C GLN A 317 -21.97 -11.23 -43.59
N LEU A 318 -21.71 -12.22 -42.73
CA LEU A 318 -22.16 -12.21 -41.34
C LEU A 318 -21.60 -11.02 -40.55
N VAL A 319 -20.30 -10.72 -40.68
CA VAL A 319 -19.69 -9.59 -39.96
C VAL A 319 -20.18 -8.24 -40.50
N ARG A 320 -20.44 -8.11 -41.82
CA ARG A 320 -21.01 -6.89 -42.41
C ARG A 320 -22.44 -6.63 -41.94
N GLY A 321 -23.25 -7.69 -41.87
CA GLY A 321 -24.64 -7.63 -41.41
C GLY A 321 -24.83 -7.61 -39.89
N ALA A 322 -23.78 -7.83 -39.10
CA ALA A 322 -23.88 -7.90 -37.65
C ALA A 322 -24.26 -6.55 -37.02
N SER A 323 -25.16 -6.55 -36.04
CA SER A 323 -25.55 -5.36 -35.30
C SER A 323 -24.40 -4.84 -34.41
N SER A 324 -24.48 -3.58 -33.96
CA SER A 324 -23.50 -3.03 -33.01
C SER A 324 -23.43 -3.86 -31.72
N GLU A 325 -24.56 -4.35 -31.21
CA GLU A 325 -24.63 -5.22 -30.03
C GLU A 325 -23.87 -6.55 -30.25
N GLN A 326 -24.13 -7.21 -31.38
CA GLN A 326 -23.46 -8.47 -31.74
C GLN A 326 -21.93 -8.31 -31.84
N LEU A 327 -21.48 -7.20 -32.40
CA LEU A 327 -20.06 -6.89 -32.53
C LEU A 327 -19.42 -6.55 -31.17
N LEU A 328 -20.12 -5.86 -30.30
CA LEU A 328 -19.66 -5.58 -28.93
C LEU A 328 -19.62 -6.85 -28.07
N CYS A 329 -20.53 -7.81 -28.29
CA CYS A 329 -20.45 -9.12 -27.64
C CYS A 329 -19.14 -9.85 -27.98
N LEU A 330 -18.62 -9.72 -29.20
CA LEU A 330 -17.32 -10.27 -29.59
C LEU A 330 -16.15 -9.54 -28.92
N VAL A 331 -16.26 -8.22 -28.75
CA VAL A 331 -15.27 -7.41 -28.00
C VAL A 331 -15.21 -7.85 -26.54
N GLU A 332 -16.37 -7.99 -25.89
CA GLU A 332 -16.48 -8.46 -24.51
C GLU A 332 -15.89 -9.87 -24.37
N SER A 333 -16.22 -10.76 -25.31
CA SER A 333 -15.66 -12.11 -25.38
C SER A 333 -14.14 -12.10 -25.49
N ALA A 334 -13.57 -11.26 -26.35
CA ALA A 334 -12.11 -11.11 -26.48
C ALA A 334 -11.46 -10.58 -25.19
N LEU A 335 -12.10 -9.64 -24.48
CA LEU A 335 -11.63 -9.15 -23.18
C LEU A 335 -11.65 -10.23 -22.11
N ASN A 336 -12.69 -11.05 -22.08
CA ASN A 336 -12.79 -12.17 -21.13
C ASN A 336 -11.73 -13.24 -21.40
N ILE A 337 -11.40 -13.50 -22.67
CA ILE A 337 -10.28 -14.36 -23.04
C ILE A 337 -8.94 -13.76 -22.55
N LEU A 338 -8.69 -12.48 -22.81
CA LEU A 338 -7.43 -11.81 -22.42
C LEU A 338 -7.24 -11.72 -20.90
N ARG A 339 -8.33 -11.65 -20.13
CA ARG A 339 -8.31 -11.60 -18.65
C ARG A 339 -8.28 -12.99 -18.00
N ALA A 340 -8.08 -14.05 -18.78
CA ALA A 340 -8.12 -15.44 -18.31
C ALA A 340 -9.43 -15.80 -17.57
N ARG A 341 -10.54 -15.20 -18.02
CA ARG A 341 -11.89 -15.36 -17.45
C ARG A 341 -12.71 -16.44 -18.15
N VAL A 342 -12.18 -17.08 -19.19
CA VAL A 342 -12.84 -18.17 -19.91
C VAL A 342 -11.92 -19.40 -19.89
N PRO A 343 -12.42 -20.60 -19.55
CA PRO A 343 -11.62 -21.82 -19.65
C PRO A 343 -11.26 -22.11 -21.11
N LEU A 344 -9.96 -22.24 -21.38
CA LEU A 344 -9.44 -22.49 -22.73
C LEU A 344 -8.94 -23.92 -22.87
N ARG A 345 -9.36 -24.61 -23.93
CA ARG A 345 -8.73 -25.88 -24.36
C ARG A 345 -7.34 -25.60 -24.95
N SER A 346 -6.43 -26.58 -24.86
CA SER A 346 -5.06 -26.46 -25.39
C SER A 346 -5.02 -26.09 -26.88
N THR A 347 -5.96 -26.58 -27.68
CA THR A 347 -6.13 -26.26 -29.11
C THR A 347 -6.53 -24.80 -29.33
N HIS A 348 -7.51 -24.28 -28.59
CA HIS A 348 -7.90 -22.87 -28.64
C HIS A 348 -6.73 -21.95 -28.27
N LEU A 349 -5.94 -22.33 -27.26
CA LEU A 349 -4.78 -21.56 -26.83
C LEU A 349 -3.72 -21.42 -27.93
N LYS A 350 -3.46 -22.50 -28.70
CA LYS A 350 -2.52 -22.47 -29.84
C LYS A 350 -2.95 -21.45 -30.90
N HIS A 351 -4.22 -21.48 -31.31
CA HIS A 351 -4.75 -20.55 -32.32
C HIS A 351 -4.86 -19.10 -31.81
N LEU A 352 -5.28 -18.91 -30.55
CA LEU A 352 -5.36 -17.57 -29.95
C LEU A 352 -3.98 -16.93 -29.81
N ARG A 353 -2.93 -17.71 -29.51
CA ARG A 353 -1.54 -17.21 -29.49
C ARG A 353 -1.09 -16.75 -30.87
N ALA A 354 -1.38 -17.52 -31.92
CA ALA A 354 -1.04 -17.16 -33.30
C ALA A 354 -1.71 -15.84 -33.75
N GLN A 355 -2.85 -15.48 -33.17
CA GLN A 355 -3.60 -14.25 -33.48
C GLN A 355 -3.63 -13.23 -32.32
N ALA A 356 -2.70 -13.32 -31.36
CA ALA A 356 -2.76 -12.56 -30.10
C ALA A 356 -2.86 -11.03 -30.30
N GLN A 357 -2.14 -10.48 -31.29
CA GLN A 357 -2.23 -9.05 -31.62
C GLN A 357 -3.64 -8.65 -32.06
N HIS A 358 -4.30 -9.50 -32.86
CA HIS A 358 -5.65 -9.27 -33.33
C HIS A 358 -6.70 -9.42 -32.23
N VAL A 359 -6.53 -10.40 -31.32
CA VAL A 359 -7.39 -10.55 -30.13
C VAL A 359 -7.31 -9.30 -29.25
N ARG A 360 -6.09 -8.76 -29.03
CA ARG A 360 -5.89 -7.51 -28.27
C ARG A 360 -6.51 -6.30 -28.97
N ALA A 361 -6.35 -6.19 -30.29
CA ALA A 361 -6.95 -5.12 -31.07
C ALA A 361 -8.49 -5.16 -30.97
N LEU A 362 -9.10 -6.34 -31.10
CA LEU A 362 -10.54 -6.52 -30.96
C LEU A 362 -11.02 -6.16 -29.55
N GLY A 363 -10.33 -6.63 -28.50
CA GLY A 363 -10.69 -6.30 -27.11
C GLY A 363 -10.56 -4.81 -26.75
N ARG A 364 -9.83 -4.01 -27.55
CA ARG A 364 -9.70 -2.56 -27.37
C ARG A 364 -10.70 -1.75 -28.21
N ALA A 365 -11.47 -2.38 -29.09
CA ALA A 365 -12.44 -1.68 -29.91
C ALA A 365 -13.55 -1.07 -29.03
N ARG A 366 -13.76 0.24 -29.17
CA ARG A 366 -14.76 0.98 -28.36
C ARG A 366 -16.11 1.14 -29.06
N SER A 367 -16.27 0.61 -30.26
CA SER A 367 -17.51 0.71 -31.05
C SER A 367 -17.70 -0.49 -31.96
N GLY A 368 -18.97 -0.78 -32.30
CA GLY A 368 -19.31 -1.81 -33.28
C GLY A 368 -18.64 -1.56 -34.63
N HIS A 369 -18.60 -0.30 -35.09
CA HIS A 369 -17.90 0.07 -36.34
C HIS A 369 -16.40 -0.26 -36.30
N GLY A 370 -15.73 0.05 -35.19
CA GLY A 370 -14.32 -0.29 -34.99
C GLY A 370 -14.08 -1.79 -34.97
N ALA A 371 -14.92 -2.55 -34.26
CA ALA A 371 -14.87 -4.00 -34.23
C ALA A 371 -15.08 -4.61 -35.62
N ARG A 372 -16.08 -4.14 -36.38
CA ARG A 372 -16.36 -4.58 -37.76
C ARG A 372 -15.17 -4.35 -38.68
N ARG A 373 -14.56 -3.17 -38.64
CA ARG A 373 -13.38 -2.83 -39.44
C ARG A 373 -12.21 -3.78 -39.15
N LEU A 374 -11.95 -4.08 -37.87
CA LEU A 374 -10.88 -5.00 -37.46
C LEU A 374 -11.14 -6.44 -37.92
N LEU A 375 -12.39 -6.90 -37.80
CA LEU A 375 -12.78 -8.26 -38.19
C LEU A 375 -12.77 -8.49 -39.71
N LEU A 376 -13.04 -7.46 -40.51
CA LEU A 376 -13.03 -7.53 -41.98
C LEU A 376 -11.65 -7.30 -42.59
N ARG A 377 -10.73 -6.62 -41.89
CA ARG A 377 -9.36 -6.36 -42.36
C ARG A 377 -8.47 -7.61 -42.33
N GLN A 378 -8.85 -8.64 -41.58
CA GLN A 378 -8.09 -9.87 -41.51
C GLN A 378 -8.21 -10.69 -42.81
N GLN A 379 -7.06 -10.99 -43.42
CA GLN A 379 -6.97 -12.00 -44.47
C GLN A 379 -6.93 -13.39 -43.81
N THR A 380 -7.91 -14.25 -44.11
CA THR A 380 -7.88 -15.66 -43.70
C THR A 380 -6.91 -16.41 -44.60
N GLY A 381 -5.64 -16.56 -44.18
CA GLY A 381 -4.68 -17.45 -44.84
C GLY A 381 -5.06 -18.92 -44.71
N ARG A 382 -4.50 -19.80 -45.57
CA ARG A 382 -4.71 -21.25 -45.52
C ARG A 382 -4.36 -21.79 -44.11
N GLY A 383 -5.38 -22.23 -43.36
CA GLY A 383 -5.22 -22.98 -42.11
C GLY A 383 -5.46 -22.24 -40.78
N VAL A 384 -5.68 -20.92 -40.77
CA VAL A 384 -5.97 -20.18 -39.52
C VAL A 384 -7.47 -19.82 -39.44
N PRO A 385 -8.18 -20.19 -38.35
CA PRO A 385 -9.59 -19.82 -38.17
C PRO A 385 -9.78 -18.29 -38.19
N ALA A 386 -10.92 -17.83 -38.70
CA ALA A 386 -11.27 -16.42 -38.63
C ALA A 386 -11.42 -15.98 -37.17
N LEU A 387 -10.89 -14.81 -36.78
CA LEU A 387 -10.82 -14.39 -35.38
C LEU A 387 -12.18 -14.42 -34.68
N ALA A 388 -13.25 -13.90 -35.29
CA ALA A 388 -14.56 -13.94 -34.63
C ALA A 388 -15.11 -15.36 -34.50
N GLY A 389 -14.78 -16.26 -35.43
CA GLY A 389 -15.13 -17.68 -35.32
C GLY A 389 -14.36 -18.39 -34.21
N LEU A 390 -13.07 -18.05 -34.02
CA LEU A 390 -12.23 -18.57 -32.93
C LEU A 390 -12.70 -18.05 -31.56
N VAL A 391 -13.00 -16.75 -31.46
CA VAL A 391 -13.57 -16.16 -30.23
C VAL A 391 -14.93 -16.79 -29.94
N ALA A 392 -15.76 -17.01 -30.96
CA ALA A 392 -17.06 -17.64 -30.79
C ALA A 392 -16.96 -19.10 -30.35
N SER A 393 -16.04 -19.90 -30.90
CA SER A 393 -15.86 -21.31 -30.52
C SER A 393 -15.38 -21.49 -29.08
N VAL A 394 -14.72 -20.47 -28.52
CA VAL A 394 -14.27 -20.43 -27.13
C VAL A 394 -15.44 -20.13 -26.18
N VAL A 395 -16.34 -19.24 -26.57
CA VAL A 395 -17.46 -18.79 -25.72
C VAL A 395 -18.68 -19.73 -25.83
N LEU A 396 -18.88 -20.39 -26.97
CA LEU A 396 -20.08 -21.21 -27.22
C LEU A 396 -20.29 -22.36 -26.21
N PRO A 397 -19.25 -23.11 -25.76
CA PRO A 397 -19.42 -24.12 -24.71
C PRO A 397 -19.95 -23.54 -23.39
N LEU A 398 -19.56 -22.31 -23.03
CA LEU A 398 -20.06 -21.63 -21.84
C LEU A 398 -21.54 -21.26 -21.93
N LEU A 399 -22.05 -21.07 -23.14
CA LEU A 399 -23.47 -20.80 -23.41
C LEU A 399 -24.29 -22.09 -23.44
N ALA A 400 -23.70 -23.21 -23.89
CA ALA A 400 -24.36 -24.51 -24.01
C ALA A 400 -24.54 -25.21 -22.65
N ASP A 401 -23.52 -25.19 -21.78
CA ASP A 401 -23.55 -25.83 -20.45
C ASP A 401 -24.66 -25.28 -19.52
N ARG A 402 -25.25 -24.13 -19.86
CA ARG A 402 -26.27 -23.45 -19.06
C ARG A 402 -27.68 -23.42 -19.67
N LEU A 403 -27.81 -23.68 -20.98
CA LEU A 403 -29.12 -23.93 -21.59
C LEU A 403 -29.71 -25.26 -21.10
N MET A 404 -28.87 -26.25 -20.81
CA MET A 404 -29.30 -27.50 -20.18
C MET A 404 -29.59 -27.30 -18.69
N SER A 405 -28.76 -26.57 -17.95
CA SER A 405 -29.00 -26.30 -16.52
C SER A 405 -30.25 -25.45 -16.24
N ARG A 406 -30.75 -24.66 -17.21
CA ARG A 406 -32.01 -23.90 -17.09
C ARG A 406 -33.24 -24.74 -17.40
N LYS A 407 -33.14 -25.75 -18.27
CA LYS A 407 -34.24 -26.68 -18.57
C LYS A 407 -34.53 -27.59 -17.38
N ASP A 408 -33.49 -28.06 -16.69
CA ASP A 408 -33.65 -28.91 -15.51
C ASP A 408 -34.36 -28.20 -14.35
N SER A 409 -34.17 -26.89 -14.21
CA SER A 409 -34.86 -26.06 -13.21
C SER A 409 -36.31 -25.68 -13.56
N ILE A 410 -36.75 -25.89 -14.81
CA ILE A 410 -38.15 -25.62 -15.24
C ILE A 410 -38.99 -26.90 -15.21
N ILE A 411 -38.35 -28.08 -15.21
CA ILE A 411 -39.05 -29.38 -15.12
C ILE A 411 -39.33 -29.77 -13.65
N GLN A 412 -38.78 -29.04 -12.67
CA GLN A 412 -38.99 -29.27 -11.23
C GLN A 412 -39.97 -28.27 -10.55
N THR A 413 -40.70 -27.48 -11.34
CA THR A 413 -41.85 -26.67 -10.92
C THR A 413 -43.04 -27.06 -11.74
#